data_AF-A0A3N5KVU5-F1
#
_entry.id   AF-A0A3N5KVU5-F1
#
_cell.length_a   1.000
_cell.length_b   1.000
_cell.length_c   1.000
_cell.angle_alpha   90.00
_cell.angle_beta   90.00
_cell.angle_gamma   90.00
#
_symmetry.space_group_name_H-M   'P 1'
#
loop_
_entity.id
_entity.type
_entity.pdbx_description
1 polymer ?
#
loop_
_entity_poly.entity_id
_entity_poly.type
_entity_poly.pdbx_seq_one_letter_code
_entity_poly.pdbx_strand_id
1 'polypeptide(L)'
;MQEKHRSSYMRALAAASLAVLLAGLFILGGASAPQKQAAPYTTWSAFGGAMDSMQYSALTQINKTNVNQLEQAWFYPAPAQGG
;
A
#
# COMPACT_ATOMS: atom_id res chain seq x y z
N MET A 1 -22.09 -50.59 -6.81
CA MET A 1 -20.72 -50.10 -6.54
C MET A 1 -20.48 -48.61 -6.91
N GLN A 2 -21.51 -47.76 -7.08
CA GLN A 2 -21.33 -46.35 -7.53
C GLN A 2 -21.74 -45.27 -6.50
N GLU A 3 -22.39 -45.63 -5.38
CA GLU A 3 -22.87 -44.65 -4.38
C GLU A 3 -21.78 -44.15 -3.42
N LYS A 4 -20.84 -45.03 -3.04
CA LYS A 4 -19.83 -44.72 -2.02
C LYS A 4 -18.90 -43.58 -2.43
N HIS A 5 -18.65 -43.44 -3.73
CA HIS A 5 -17.81 -42.38 -4.29
C HIS A 5 -18.49 -41.00 -4.18
N ARG A 6 -19.79 -40.89 -4.48
CA ARG A 6 -20.54 -39.62 -4.47
C ARG A 6 -20.56 -38.96 -3.08
N SER A 7 -20.70 -39.75 -2.01
CA SER A 7 -20.72 -39.26 -0.63
C SER A 7 -19.37 -38.70 -0.15
N SER A 8 -18.26 -39.23 -0.65
CA SER A 8 -16.91 -38.77 -0.27
C SER A 8 -16.57 -37.44 -0.93
N TYR A 9 -16.97 -37.25 -2.19
CA TYR A 9 -16.79 -36.00 -2.92
C TYR A 9 -17.62 -34.86 -2.32
N MET A 10 -18.86 -35.11 -1.88
CA MET A 10 -19.70 -34.09 -1.24
C MET A 10 -19.14 -33.61 0.11
N ARG A 11 -18.52 -34.51 0.90
CA ARG A 11 -17.85 -34.16 2.16
C ARG A 11 -16.56 -33.38 1.94
N ALA A 12 -15.77 -33.75 0.92
CA ALA A 12 -14.57 -33.03 0.53
C ALA A 12 -14.89 -31.62 0.00
N LEU A 13 -15.96 -31.47 -0.80
CA LEU A 13 -16.41 -30.17 -1.30
C LEU A 13 -16.93 -29.27 -0.17
N ALA A 14 -17.66 -29.81 0.81
CA ALA A 14 -18.12 -29.05 1.97
C ALA A 14 -16.95 -28.57 2.86
N ALA A 15 -15.94 -29.42 3.09
CA ALA A 15 -14.74 -29.05 3.84
C ALA A 15 -13.89 -27.99 3.11
N ALA A 16 -13.76 -28.10 1.78
CA ALA A 16 -13.08 -27.08 0.97
C ALA A 16 -13.82 -25.73 1.00
N SER A 17 -15.15 -25.75 0.96
CA SER A 17 -15.99 -24.53 1.04
C SER A 17 -15.85 -23.82 2.39
N LEU A 18 -15.79 -24.58 3.49
CA LEU A 18 -15.59 -24.05 4.83
C LEU A 18 -14.18 -23.46 5.01
N ALA A 19 -13.15 -24.10 4.44
CA ALA A 19 -11.79 -23.58 4.46
C ALA A 19 -11.65 -22.25 3.68
N VAL A 20 -12.32 -22.14 2.53
CA VAL A 20 -12.36 -20.89 1.74
C VAL A 20 -13.10 -19.77 2.49
N LEU A 21 -14.21 -20.10 3.16
CA LEU A 21 -14.97 -19.14 3.99
C LEU A 21 -14.14 -18.63 5.19
N LEU A 22 -13.43 -19.53 5.88
CA LEU A 22 -12.58 -19.17 7.02
C LEU A 22 -11.35 -18.35 6.59
N ALA A 23 -10.75 -18.65 5.43
CA ALA A 23 -9.68 -17.85 4.86
C ALA A 23 -10.15 -16.45 4.45
N GLY A 24 -11.36 -16.33 3.89
CA GLY A 24 -11.98 -15.05 3.54
C GLY A 24 -12.28 -14.17 4.76
N LEU A 25 -12.67 -14.78 5.89
CA LEU A 25 -12.94 -14.04 7.13
C LEU A 25 -11.67 -13.45 7.77
N PHE A 26 -10.50 -14.06 7.56
CA PHE A 26 -9.23 -13.56 8.06
C PHE A 26 -8.72 -12.33 7.28
N ILE A 27 -9.14 -12.16 6.02
CA ILE A 27 -8.78 -11.02 5.16
C ILE A 27 -9.64 -9.78 5.47
N LEU A 28 -10.88 -9.96 5.95
CA LEU A 28 -11.78 -8.86 6.31
C LEU A 28 -11.62 -8.34 7.75
N GLY A 29 -10.82 -9.03 8.57
CA GLY A 29 -10.43 -8.57 9.90
C GLY A 29 -9.43 -7.44 9.80
N GLY A 30 -9.87 -6.27 9.33
CA GLY A 30 -9.07 -5.05 9.30
C GLY A 30 -8.67 -4.67 10.72
N ALA A 31 -7.50 -5.14 11.16
CA ALA A 31 -6.86 -4.61 12.33
C ALA A 31 -6.62 -3.13 12.06
N SER A 32 -7.37 -2.26 12.74
CA SER A 32 -7.11 -0.83 12.78
C SER A 32 -5.73 -0.64 13.39
N ALA A 33 -4.70 -0.66 12.54
CA ALA A 33 -3.36 -0.33 12.96
C ALA A 33 -3.43 1.08 13.58
N PRO A 34 -2.82 1.32 14.76
CA PRO A 34 -2.77 2.66 15.30
C PRO A 34 -2.20 3.57 14.21
N GLN A 35 -2.96 4.60 13.86
CA GLN A 35 -2.55 5.59 12.88
C GLN A 35 -1.32 6.27 13.47
N LYS A 36 -0.12 5.77 13.12
CA LYS A 36 1.14 6.41 13.50
C LYS A 36 1.00 7.86 13.05
N GLN A 37 1.07 8.80 14.00
CA GLN A 37 1.28 10.19 13.64
C GLN A 37 2.45 10.21 12.65
N ALA A 38 2.20 10.78 11.46
CA ALA A 38 3.26 10.96 10.49
C ALA A 38 4.39 11.72 11.20
N ALA A 39 5.62 11.20 11.10
CA ALA A 39 6.77 11.89 11.64
C ALA A 39 6.80 13.32 11.07
N PRO A 40 7.18 14.33 11.85
CA PRO A 40 7.24 15.70 11.35
C PRO A 40 8.16 15.77 10.13
N TYR A 41 7.91 16.73 9.24
CA TYR A 41 8.72 16.95 8.04
C TYR A 41 8.69 15.81 6.99
N THR A 42 7.62 15.02 6.94
CA THR A 42 7.42 13.97 5.91
C THR A 42 6.50 14.38 4.77
N THR A 43 6.04 15.64 4.75
CA THR A 43 5.16 16.21 3.72
C THR A 43 5.64 17.60 3.33
N TRP A 44 5.08 18.16 2.25
CA TRP A 44 5.33 19.53 1.80
C TRP A 44 4.04 20.34 1.86
N SER A 45 3.68 20.77 3.07
CA SER A 45 2.38 21.40 3.34
C SER A 45 2.37 22.92 3.17
N ALA A 46 3.55 23.55 3.15
CA ALA A 46 3.71 25.00 2.98
C ALA A 46 4.87 25.31 2.03
N PHE A 47 4.90 26.54 1.49
CA PHE A 47 6.10 27.04 0.82
C PHE A 47 7.28 27.00 1.79
N GLY A 48 8.43 26.48 1.36
CA GLY A 48 9.56 26.19 2.25
C GLY A 48 9.46 24.86 3.01
N GLY A 49 8.47 24.02 2.70
CA GLY A 49 8.29 22.66 3.25
C GLY A 49 7.29 22.61 4.41
N ALA A 50 7.52 23.46 5.43
CA ALA A 50 6.67 23.61 6.60
C ALA A 50 6.62 25.08 7.04
N MET A 51 5.86 25.39 8.10
CA MET A 51 5.68 26.76 8.60
C MET A 51 6.97 27.45 9.03
N ASP A 52 7.98 26.67 9.43
CA ASP A 52 9.31 27.15 9.83
C ASP A 52 10.26 27.37 8.64
N SER A 53 9.84 27.05 7.41
CA SER A 53 10.59 27.27 6.16
C SER A 53 12.00 26.66 6.16
N MET A 54 12.22 25.55 6.86
CA MET A 54 13.54 24.92 6.96
C MET A 54 14.02 24.23 5.66
N GLN A 55 13.12 23.99 4.70
CA GLN A 55 13.41 23.20 3.49
C GLN A 55 14.00 21.80 3.81
N TYR A 56 13.70 21.27 4.99
CA TYR A 56 14.15 19.96 5.47
C TYR A 56 13.06 18.91 5.28
N SER A 57 13.45 17.71 4.84
CA SER A 57 12.57 16.53 4.79
C SER A 57 13.17 15.39 5.62
N ALA A 58 12.34 14.76 6.45
CA ALA A 58 12.71 13.57 7.21
C ALA A 58 12.63 12.26 6.39
N LEU A 59 12.26 12.33 5.11
CA LEU A 59 12.22 11.17 4.21
C LEU A 59 13.64 10.71 3.86
N THR A 60 13.90 9.41 3.99
CA THR A 60 15.24 8.80 3.78
C THR A 60 15.26 7.73 2.68
N GLN A 61 14.15 7.56 1.96
CA GLN A 61 14.04 6.58 0.87
C GLN A 61 15.11 6.82 -0.21
N ILE A 62 15.34 8.09 -0.55
CA ILE A 62 16.45 8.52 -1.40
C ILE A 62 17.57 9.02 -0.47
N ASN A 63 18.79 8.51 -0.67
CA ASN A 63 19.94 8.79 0.18
C ASN A 63 21.26 8.68 -0.61
N LYS A 64 22.39 8.88 0.06
CA LYS A 64 23.72 8.95 -0.56
C LYS A 64 24.13 7.69 -1.32
N THR A 65 23.54 6.53 -1.03
CA THR A 65 23.92 5.27 -1.68
C THR A 65 23.07 4.95 -2.92
N ASN A 66 21.91 5.57 -3.08
CA ASN A 66 20.97 5.26 -4.16
C ASN A 66 20.51 6.47 -5.00
N VAL A 67 20.91 7.70 -4.65
CA VAL A 67 20.56 8.90 -5.42
C VAL A 67 21.02 8.82 -6.89
N ASN A 68 22.05 8.03 -7.16
CA ASN A 68 22.56 7.75 -8.51
C ASN A 68 21.63 6.85 -9.36
N GLN A 69 20.56 6.29 -8.79
CA GLN A 69 19.60 5.42 -9.48
C GLN A 69 18.31 6.16 -9.86
N LEU A 70 18.25 7.48 -9.71
CA LEU A 70 17.05 8.25 -10.02
C LEU A 70 16.80 8.32 -11.53
N GLU A 71 15.55 8.09 -11.90
CA GLU A 71 15.03 8.22 -13.26
C GLU A 71 13.82 9.18 -13.28
N GLN A 72 13.50 9.73 -14.44
CA GLN A 72 12.34 10.61 -14.58
C GLN A 72 11.04 9.81 -14.43
N ALA A 73 10.28 10.08 -13.37
CA ALA A 73 8.98 9.43 -13.17
C ALA A 73 7.88 10.02 -14.07
N TRP A 74 7.88 11.33 -14.29
CA TRP A 74 6.93 12.05 -15.13
C TRP A 74 7.46 13.45 -15.48
N PHE A 75 6.86 14.08 -16.48
CA PHE A 75 7.15 15.46 -16.86
C PHE A 75 5.84 16.18 -17.19
N TYR A 76 5.72 17.43 -16.73
CA TYR A 76 4.59 18.31 -17.04
C TYR A 76 5.14 19.63 -17.59
N PRO A 77 4.80 20.03 -18.83
CA PRO A 77 5.28 21.28 -19.40
C PRO A 77 4.66 22.47 -18.66
N ALA A 78 5.49 23.43 -18.26
CA ALA A 78 4.98 24.71 -17.81
C ALA A 78 4.31 25.43 -18.99
N PRO A 79 3.20 26.17 -18.77
CA PRO A 79 2.65 27.00 -19.82
C PRO A 79 3.72 28.00 -20.29
N ALA A 80 3.89 28.11 -21.60
CA ALA A 80 4.75 29.14 -22.17
C ALA A 80 4.20 30.51 -21.73
N GLN A 81 5.05 31.37 -21.16
CA GLN A 81 4.68 32.77 -20.96
C GLN A 81 4.42 33.38 -22.34
N GLY A 82 3.15 33.65 -22.62
CA GLY A 82 2.70 34.29 -23.84
C GLY A 82 1.41 35.06 -23.58
N GLY A 83 1.55 36.34 -23.22
CA GLY A 83 0.49 37.35 -23.14
C GLY A 83 -0.19 37.48 -21.80
#